data_AF-A0AAP0DES8-F1
#
_entry.id   AF-A0AAP0DES8-F1
#
_cell.length_a   1.000
_cell.length_b   1.000
_cell.length_c   1.000
_cell.angle_alpha   90.00
_cell.angle_beta   90.00
_cell.angle_gamma   90.00
#
_symmetry.space_group_name_H-M   'P 1'
#
loop_
_entity.id
_entity.type
_entity.pdbx_description
1 polymer ?
#
loop_
_entity_poly.entity_id
_entity_poly.type
_entity_poly.pdbx_seq_one_letter_code
_entity_poly.pdbx_strand_id
1 'polypeptide(L)'
;MYQPKTDVWTAVEDGMVLGWRNPSPCLDGKLYALECKDGCKVQVYDEETDSWSKHIDSKMHMGNSKGFEAATLVPLNGKLCIIRKYMSISLVNIRKDGAAWETLAEKGQLKTLVANLWSSLAGRNRLKSHIVHCQVLQT
;
A
#
# COMPACT_ATOMS: atom_id res chain seq x y z
N MET A 1 -17.91 7.39 -6.96
CA MET A 1 -16.94 8.42 -6.54
C MET A 1 -17.68 9.53 -5.81
N TYR A 2 -17.12 10.06 -4.72
CA TYR A 2 -17.73 11.19 -4.01
C TYR A 2 -17.36 12.52 -4.69
N GLN A 3 -18.35 13.39 -4.91
CA GLN A 3 -18.18 14.73 -5.47
C GLN A 3 -18.45 15.80 -4.40
N PRO A 4 -17.42 16.42 -3.79
CA PRO A 4 -17.61 17.34 -2.67
C PRO A 4 -18.41 18.61 -3.01
N LYS A 5 -18.39 19.05 -4.27
CA LYS A 5 -19.09 20.27 -4.70
C LYS A 5 -20.61 20.10 -4.71
N THR A 6 -21.07 18.89 -4.97
CA THR A 6 -22.49 18.56 -5.14
C THR A 6 -23.04 17.68 -4.02
N ASP A 7 -22.15 17.16 -3.15
CA ASP A 7 -22.48 16.22 -2.07
C ASP A 7 -23.18 14.95 -2.59
N VAL A 8 -22.69 14.43 -3.72
CA VAL A 8 -23.26 13.25 -4.38
C VAL A 8 -22.22 12.14 -4.52
N TRP A 9 -22.67 10.90 -4.34
CA TRP A 9 -21.94 9.69 -4.71
C TRP A 9 -22.36 9.22 -6.10
N THR A 10 -21.40 9.10 -7.01
CA THR A 10 -21.61 8.51 -8.35
C THR A 10 -21.09 7.07 -8.41
N ALA A 11 -21.48 6.33 -9.43
CA ALA A 11 -20.80 5.07 -9.76
C ALA A 11 -19.32 5.33 -10.11
N VAL A 12 -18.50 4.30 -9.93
CA VAL A 12 -17.12 4.26 -10.43
C VAL A 12 -17.06 3.28 -11.58
N GLU A 13 -16.11 3.51 -12.49
CA GLU A 13 -15.93 2.68 -13.68
C GLU A 13 -15.57 1.25 -13.30
N ASP A 14 -16.02 0.30 -14.12
CA ASP A 14 -15.92 -1.13 -13.82
C ASP A 14 -14.46 -1.58 -13.77
N GLY A 15 -13.58 -1.03 -14.61
CA GLY A 15 -12.17 -1.38 -14.66
C GLY A 15 -11.44 -1.06 -13.35
N MET A 16 -11.74 0.09 -12.74
CA MET A 16 -11.24 0.43 -11.40
C MET A 16 -11.63 -0.64 -10.36
N VAL A 17 -12.88 -1.12 -10.39
CA VAL A 17 -13.42 -2.12 -9.44
C VAL A 17 -12.78 -3.50 -9.62
N LEU A 18 -12.40 -3.88 -10.84
CA LEU A 18 -11.82 -5.20 -11.12
C LEU A 18 -10.50 -5.48 -10.37
N GLY A 19 -9.70 -4.44 -10.09
CA GLY A 19 -8.42 -4.57 -9.38
C GLY A 19 -8.46 -4.43 -7.86
N TRP A 20 -9.63 -4.12 -7.27
CA TRP A 20 -9.78 -3.77 -5.84
C TRP A 20 -9.79 -4.95 -4.85
N ARG A 21 -9.47 -6.17 -5.28
CA ARG A 21 -9.52 -7.35 -4.38
C ARG A 21 -8.44 -7.35 -3.29
N ASN A 22 -7.46 -6.44 -3.37
CA ASN A 22 -6.34 -6.33 -2.46
C ASN A 22 -6.21 -4.88 -1.96
N PRO A 23 -5.48 -4.62 -0.86
CA PRO A 23 -5.27 -3.26 -0.34
C PRO A 23 -4.78 -2.30 -1.42
N SER A 24 -5.43 -1.14 -1.54
CA SER A 24 -5.15 -0.15 -2.58
C SER A 24 -4.95 1.26 -2.02
N PRO A 25 -3.70 1.74 -1.88
CA PRO A 25 -3.42 3.12 -1.50
C PRO A 25 -3.17 4.03 -2.71
N CYS A 26 -3.32 5.33 -2.48
CA CYS A 26 -2.83 6.35 -3.39
C CYS A 26 -1.41 6.79 -2.99
N LEU A 27 -0.52 6.93 -3.98
CA LEU A 27 0.78 7.59 -3.82
C LEU A 27 1.04 8.48 -5.02
N ASP A 28 1.49 9.73 -4.79
CA ASP A 28 1.81 10.70 -5.84
C ASP A 28 0.65 10.89 -6.86
N GLY A 29 -0.59 10.83 -6.39
CA GLY A 29 -1.79 10.99 -7.22
C GLY A 29 -2.19 9.75 -8.02
N LYS A 30 -1.47 8.63 -7.90
CA LYS A 30 -1.79 7.38 -8.59
C LYS A 30 -2.32 6.33 -7.61
N LEU A 31 -3.29 5.53 -8.06
CA LEU A 31 -3.85 4.43 -7.30
C LEU A 31 -3.06 3.15 -7.58
N TYR A 32 -2.57 2.51 -6.52
CA TYR A 32 -1.82 1.26 -6.60
C TYR A 32 -2.61 0.13 -5.96
N ALA A 33 -2.37 -1.10 -6.41
CA ALA A 33 -2.90 -2.30 -5.78
C ALA A 33 -1.91 -3.46 -5.88
N LEU A 34 -2.11 -4.48 -5.07
CA LEU A 34 -1.35 -5.72 -5.19
C LEU A 34 -1.99 -6.62 -6.27
N GLU A 35 -1.18 -7.11 -7.20
CA GLU A 35 -1.61 -8.12 -8.18
C GLU A 35 -1.46 -9.53 -7.59
N CYS A 36 -0.51 -9.73 -6.67
CA CYS A 36 -0.30 -11.00 -5.98
C CYS A 36 -0.57 -10.91 -4.47
N LYS A 37 -1.14 -11.99 -3.92
CA LYS A 37 -1.49 -12.10 -2.49
C LYS A 37 -0.30 -11.91 -1.55
N ASP A 38 0.89 -12.36 -1.93
CA ASP A 38 2.11 -12.21 -1.11
C ASP A 38 2.74 -10.80 -1.21
N GLY A 39 2.14 -9.94 -2.04
CA GLY A 39 2.57 -8.58 -2.31
C GLY A 39 3.84 -8.47 -3.16
N CYS A 40 4.25 -9.51 -3.89
CA CYS A 40 5.44 -9.44 -4.76
C CYS A 40 5.22 -8.65 -6.06
N LYS A 41 3.96 -8.43 -6.45
CA LYS A 41 3.57 -7.71 -7.67
C LYS A 41 2.64 -6.56 -7.33
N VAL A 42 2.97 -5.39 -7.86
CA VAL A 42 2.19 -4.16 -7.72
C VAL A 42 1.72 -3.73 -9.10
N GLN A 43 0.46 -3.37 -9.18
CA GLN A 43 -0.17 -2.78 -10.36
C GLN A 43 -0.58 -1.34 -10.06
N VAL A 44 -0.67 -0.54 -11.12
CA VAL A 44 -1.12 0.87 -11.06
C VAL A 44 -2.35 1.02 -11.94
N TYR A 45 -3.32 1.77 -11.45
CA TYR A 45 -4.51 2.11 -12.21
C TYR A 45 -4.21 3.26 -13.17
N ASP A 46 -4.68 3.12 -14.41
CA ASP A 46 -4.66 4.14 -15.44
C ASP A 46 -6.09 4.62 -15.69
N GLU A 47 -6.34 5.88 -15.36
CA GLU A 47 -7.64 6.54 -15.52
C GLU A 47 -8.01 6.75 -16.99
N GLU A 48 -7.05 6.88 -17.91
CA GLU A 48 -7.35 7.11 -19.33
C GLU A 48 -7.91 5.85 -20.01
N THR A 49 -7.47 4.68 -19.54
CA THR A 49 -7.83 3.39 -20.12
C THR A 49 -8.80 2.57 -19.28
N ASP A 50 -9.23 3.09 -18.12
CA ASP A 50 -10.01 2.36 -17.10
C ASP A 50 -9.42 0.97 -16.84
N SER A 51 -8.11 0.89 -16.62
CA SER A 51 -7.44 -0.40 -16.56
C SER A 51 -6.27 -0.45 -15.60
N TRP A 52 -5.96 -1.66 -15.13
CA TRP A 52 -4.80 -1.91 -14.28
C TRP A 52 -3.63 -2.38 -15.12
N SER A 53 -2.49 -1.71 -14.98
CA SER A 53 -1.25 -2.10 -15.65
C SER A 53 -0.22 -2.62 -14.65
N LYS A 54 0.56 -3.62 -15.07
CA LYS A 54 1.68 -4.13 -14.28
C LYS A 54 2.68 -3.01 -14.09
N HIS A 55 3.04 -2.77 -12.84
CA HIS A 55 3.95 -1.69 -12.50
C HIS A 55 5.29 -2.23 -11.99
N ILE A 56 5.24 -3.13 -11.01
CA ILE A 56 6.45 -3.68 -10.37
C ILE A 56 6.27 -5.17 -10.10
N ASP A 57 7.33 -5.94 -10.35
CA ASP A 57 7.43 -7.36 -9.97
C ASP A 57 8.77 -7.60 -9.27
N SER A 58 8.74 -8.12 -8.03
CA SER A 58 9.95 -8.50 -7.30
C SER A 58 10.65 -9.73 -7.91
N LYS A 59 9.93 -10.50 -8.73
CA LYS A 59 10.30 -11.84 -9.23
C LYS A 59 10.60 -12.87 -8.14
N MET A 60 10.34 -12.53 -6.88
CA MET A 60 10.56 -13.37 -5.71
C MET A 60 9.24 -13.59 -4.97
N HIS A 61 8.52 -14.61 -5.42
CA HIS A 61 7.31 -15.07 -4.74
C HIS A 61 7.66 -15.74 -3.41
N MET A 62 7.01 -15.34 -2.33
CA MET A 62 7.21 -15.92 -0.98
C MET A 62 6.36 -17.17 -0.73
N GLY A 63 5.66 -17.64 -1.77
CA GLY A 63 4.80 -18.82 -1.74
C GLY A 63 3.37 -18.52 -1.31
N ASN A 64 2.54 -19.56 -1.26
CA ASN A 64 1.09 -19.45 -1.11
C ASN A 64 0.59 -19.58 0.34
N SER A 65 1.49 -19.50 1.33
CA SER A 65 1.09 -19.64 2.73
C SER A 65 0.27 -18.41 3.17
N LYS A 66 -0.76 -18.62 3.99
CA LYS A 66 -1.55 -17.52 4.60
C LYS A 66 -0.69 -16.51 5.37
N GLY A 67 0.51 -16.93 5.74
CA GLY A 67 1.46 -16.12 6.46
C GLY A 67 2.08 -14.95 5.72
N PHE A 68 2.31 -15.17 4.43
CA PHE A 68 2.93 -14.16 3.55
C PHE A 68 1.89 -13.30 2.85
N GLU A 69 0.61 -13.59 3.05
CA GLU A 69 -0.46 -12.76 2.53
C GLU A 69 -0.33 -11.33 3.06
N ALA A 70 -0.32 -10.37 2.13
CA ALA A 70 -0.30 -8.96 2.42
C ALA A 70 -1.61 -8.59 3.13
N ALA A 71 -1.49 -8.15 4.38
CA ALA A 71 -2.61 -7.67 5.18
C ALA A 71 -2.93 -6.21 4.83
N THR A 72 -1.91 -5.41 4.50
CA THR A 72 -2.09 -4.01 4.11
C THR A 72 -0.97 -3.51 3.20
N LEU A 73 -1.28 -2.48 2.42
CA LEU A 73 -0.38 -1.73 1.55
C LEU A 73 -0.56 -0.24 1.86
N VAL A 74 0.50 0.43 2.30
CA VAL A 74 0.43 1.84 2.72
C VAL A 74 1.56 2.67 2.12
N PRO A 75 1.32 3.94 1.77
CA PRO A 75 2.38 4.85 1.35
C PRO A 75 3.21 5.25 2.58
N LEU A 76 4.53 5.14 2.48
CA LEU A 76 5.48 5.53 3.53
C LEU A 76 6.70 6.19 2.90
N ASN A 77 6.93 7.48 3.20
CA ASN A 77 8.09 8.26 2.73
C ASN A 77 8.33 8.19 1.20
N GLY A 78 7.26 8.25 0.39
CA GLY A 78 7.38 8.17 -1.08
C GLY A 78 7.64 6.76 -1.63
N LYS A 79 7.52 5.72 -0.79
CA LYS A 79 7.58 4.30 -1.16
C LYS A 79 6.25 3.62 -0.80
N LEU A 80 6.01 2.42 -1.32
CA LEU A 80 4.94 1.55 -0.82
C LEU A 80 5.49 0.61 0.24
N CYS A 81 4.77 0.48 1.34
CA CYS A 81 5.07 -0.44 2.43
C CYS A 81 4.04 -1.57 2.44
N ILE A 82 4.51 -2.80 2.29
CA ILE A 82 3.71 -4.02 2.34
C ILE A 82 3.89 -4.63 3.73
N ILE A 83 2.79 -4.83 4.44
CA ILE A 83 2.77 -5.51 5.74
C ILE A 83 2.01 -6.82 5.59
N ARG A 84 2.66 -7.93 5.92
CA ARG A 84 2.12 -9.29 5.81
C ARG A 84 1.63 -9.82 7.15
N LYS A 85 0.78 -10.85 7.14
CA LYS A 85 0.16 -11.43 8.36
C LYS A 85 1.17 -11.95 9.40
N TYR A 86 2.34 -12.45 8.99
CA TYR A 86 3.43 -12.80 9.94
C TYR A 86 4.41 -11.66 10.23
N MET A 87 3.96 -10.41 10.12
CA MET A 87 4.75 -9.21 10.47
C MET A 87 6.04 -9.05 9.65
N SER A 88 6.11 -9.68 8.47
CA SER A 88 7.11 -9.34 7.46
C SER A 88 6.74 -8.03 6.80
N ILE A 89 7.72 -7.15 6.65
CA ILE A 89 7.54 -5.81 6.07
C ILE A 89 8.55 -5.60 4.95
N SER A 90 8.04 -5.19 3.79
CA SER A 90 8.86 -4.82 2.63
C SER A 90 8.51 -3.41 2.16
N LEU A 91 9.53 -2.62 1.85
CA LEU A 91 9.41 -1.34 1.17
C LEU A 91 9.70 -1.51 -0.32
N VAL A 92 8.87 -0.88 -1.14
CA VAL A 92 8.98 -0.87 -2.60
C VAL A 92 9.14 0.56 -3.08
N ASN A 93 10.26 0.86 -3.71
CA ASN A 93 10.46 2.14 -4.36
C ASN A 93 9.79 2.13 -5.74
N ILE A 94 8.81 3.01 -5.94
CA ILE A 94 8.06 3.08 -7.19
C ILE A 94 8.64 4.03 -8.25
N ARG A 95 9.62 4.87 -7.87
CA ARG A 95 10.13 5.95 -8.72
C ARG A 95 11.33 5.58 -9.59
N LYS A 96 11.87 4.36 -9.46
CA LYS A 96 13.04 3.91 -10.21
C LYS A 96 12.65 2.83 -11.22
N ASP A 97 13.16 2.93 -12.44
CA ASP A 97 13.00 1.93 -13.53
C ASP A 97 13.59 0.54 -13.19
N GLY A 98 14.15 0.38 -11.99
CA GLY A 98 14.31 -0.89 -11.32
C GLY A 98 13.77 -0.75 -9.90
N ALA A 99 12.63 -1.39 -9.63
CA ALA A 99 12.04 -1.36 -8.30
C ALA A 99 13.04 -1.90 -7.26
N ALA A 100 13.46 -1.04 -6.35
CA ALA A 100 14.27 -1.43 -5.22
C ALA A 100 13.34 -1.97 -4.13
N TRP A 101 13.41 -3.28 -3.92
CA TRP A 101 12.73 -3.98 -2.84
C TRP A 101 13.66 -4.04 -1.63
N GLU A 102 13.24 -3.41 -0.53
CA GLU A 102 13.97 -3.42 0.74
C GLU A 102 13.12 -4.20 1.76
N THR A 103 13.57 -5.38 2.17
CA THR A 103 12.93 -6.10 3.28
C THR A 103 13.41 -5.49 4.59
N LEU A 104 12.51 -4.83 5.31
CA LEU A 104 12.85 -4.13 6.55
C LEU A 104 12.78 -5.06 7.77
N ALA A 105 11.94 -6.09 7.75
CA ALA A 105 11.88 -7.07 8.82
C ALA A 105 11.52 -8.46 8.31
N GLU A 106 12.39 -9.41 8.65
CA GLU A 106 12.05 -10.82 8.81
C GLU A 106 12.05 -11.18 10.31
N LYS A 107 11.36 -12.27 10.63
CA LYS A 107 11.04 -12.75 11.99
C LYS A 107 12.20 -12.50 12.98
N GLY A 108 12.03 -11.55 13.91
CA GLY A 108 13.03 -11.19 14.93
C GLY A 108 13.55 -9.74 14.90
N GLN A 109 13.42 -9.03 13.77
CA GLN A 109 13.87 -7.63 13.60
C GLN A 109 12.80 -6.57 13.96
N LEU A 110 11.63 -7.01 14.42
CA LEU A 110 10.44 -6.16 14.62
C LEU A 110 10.68 -4.98 15.57
N LYS A 111 11.47 -5.16 16.63
CA LYS A 111 11.71 -4.10 17.62
C LYS A 111 12.44 -2.90 17.01
N THR A 112 13.45 -3.17 16.21
CA THR A 112 14.23 -2.14 15.50
C THR A 112 13.40 -1.48 14.41
N LEU A 113 12.60 -2.25 13.68
CA LEU A 113 11.70 -1.71 12.67
C LEU A 113 10.63 -0.81 13.28
N VAL A 114 9.98 -1.23 14.37
CA VAL A 114 8.98 -0.43 15.08
C VAL A 114 9.63 0.86 15.59
N ALA A 115 10.84 0.79 16.17
CA ALA A 115 11.58 1.98 16.58
C ALA A 115 11.90 2.93 15.41
N ASN A 116 12.28 2.39 14.25
CA ASN A 116 12.56 3.17 13.04
C ASN A 116 11.30 3.75 12.38
N LEU A 117 10.20 2.99 12.39
CA LEU A 117 8.90 3.44 11.91
C LEU A 117 8.38 4.58 12.79
N TRP A 118 8.45 4.42 14.11
CA TRP A 118 8.09 5.46 15.07
C TRP A 118 9.01 6.67 14.98
N SER A 119 10.32 6.49 14.77
CA SER A 119 11.22 7.63 14.58
C SER A 119 10.98 8.37 13.27
N SER A 120 10.53 7.67 12.22
CA SER A 120 10.08 8.28 10.96
C SER A 120 8.74 9.00 11.10
N LEU A 121 7.77 8.43 11.83
CA LEU A 121 6.45 9.02 12.09
C LEU A 121 6.52 10.22 13.06
N ALA A 122 7.40 10.13 14.05
CA ALA A 122 7.68 11.19 15.02
C ALA A 122 8.72 12.18 14.50
N GLY A 123 8.83 12.32 13.17
CA GLY A 123 9.93 12.98 12.46
C GLY A 123 10.46 14.24 13.13
N ARG A 124 11.77 14.44 12.96
CA ARG A 124 12.60 15.58 13.40
C ARG A 124 12.15 16.98 12.94
N ASN A 125 10.92 17.16 12.47
CA ASN A 125 10.29 18.45 12.22
C ASN A 125 8.99 18.57 13.01
N ARG A 126 8.80 19.72 13.64
CA ARG A 126 7.76 20.10 14.63
C ARG A 126 6.30 20.04 14.11
N LEU A 127 5.92 19.09 13.27
CA LEU A 127 4.54 18.89 12.83
C LEU A 127 3.93 17.76 13.65
N LYS A 128 2.89 18.09 14.42
CA LYS A 128 2.13 17.17 15.26
C LYS A 128 1.57 16.04 14.40
N SER A 129 2.08 14.82 14.58
CA SER A 129 1.53 13.62 13.98
C SER A 129 0.18 13.32 14.67
N HIS A 130 -0.93 13.64 14.00
CA HIS A 130 -2.26 13.30 14.50
C HIS A 130 -2.64 11.90 14.01
N ILE A 131 -2.67 10.93 14.93
CA ILE A 131 -3.25 9.61 14.65
C ILE A 131 -4.77 9.80 14.63
N VAL A 132 -5.37 9.72 13.45
CA VAL A 132 -6.82 9.80 13.29
C VAL A 132 -7.38 8.38 13.31
N HIS A 133 -8.24 8.07 14.28
CA HIS A 133 -8.92 6.79 14.37
C HIS A 133 -10.31 6.93 13.74
N CYS A 134 -10.57 6.25 12.63
CA CYS A 134 -11.91 6.16 12.05
C CYS A 134 -12.61 4.92 12.60
N GLN A 135 -13.64 5.12 13.42
CA GLN A 135 -14.56 4.05 13.81
C GLN A 135 -15.77 4.09 12.87
N VAL A 136 -16.07 2.95 12.23
CA VAL A 136 -17.30 2.80 11.45
C VAL A 136 -18.48 2.76 12.44
N LEU A 137 -19.39 3.73 12.34
CA LEU A 137 -20.68 3.65 13.03
C LEU A 137 -21.55 2.66 12.26
N GLN A 138 -21.94 1.55 12.91
CA GLN A 138 -23.05 0.74 12.42
C GLN A 138 -24.35 1.43 12.83
N THR A 139 -25.21 1.68 11.85
CA THR A 139 -26.61 2.10 12.00
C THR A 139 -27.53 0.93 11.72
#